data_AF-A0A1S4VKR8-F1
#
_entry.id   AF-A0A1S4VKR8-F1
#
_cell.length_a   1.000
_cell.length_b   1.000
_cell.length_c   1.000
_cell.angle_alpha   90.00
_cell.angle_beta   90.00
_cell.angle_gamma   90.00
#
_symmetry.space_group_name_H-M   'P 1'
#
loop_
_entity.id
_entity.type
_entity.pdbx_description
1 polymer ?
#
loop_
_entity_poly.entity_id
_entity_poly.type
_entity_poly.pdbx_seq_one_letter_code
_entity_poly.pdbx_strand_id
1 'polypeptide(L)'
;MNYPPARPAQPYWADVVIRVVGGIVGATALGVFGLAAYMVLSSRFSSNPLTDPHGYGLIIGMVLAIPFGLLAAGTLPLALPRGQRLRAFTIGFVVCLAAVVALIYSAATMPTRIPPCATNPPAPFCKNAP
;
A
#
# COMPACT_ATOMS: atom_id res chain seq x y z
N MET A 1 7.45 -34.33 -34.73
CA MET A 1 7.60 -33.41 -33.59
C MET A 1 7.29 -32.00 -34.07
N ASN A 2 6.19 -31.41 -33.60
CA ASN A 2 5.81 -30.05 -33.96
C ASN A 2 6.49 -29.11 -32.96
N TYR A 3 7.55 -28.41 -33.39
CA TYR A 3 8.16 -27.40 -32.53
C TYR A 3 7.15 -26.26 -32.38
N PRO A 4 6.82 -25.81 -31.16
CA PRO A 4 6.05 -24.58 -31.01
C PRO A 4 6.81 -23.47 -31.73
N PRO A 5 6.12 -22.59 -32.49
CA PRO A 5 6.80 -21.51 -33.19
C PRO A 5 7.62 -20.70 -32.19
N ALA A 6 8.91 -20.53 -32.47
CA ALA A 6 9.77 -19.66 -31.69
C ALA A 6 9.08 -18.28 -31.64
N ARG A 7 8.76 -17.81 -30.44
CA ARG A 7 8.14 -16.50 -30.24
C ARG A 7 8.97 -15.47 -31.01
N PRO A 8 8.39 -14.62 -31.86
CA PRO A 8 9.16 -13.63 -32.61
C PRO A 8 10.06 -12.87 -31.64
N ALA A 9 11.36 -12.82 -31.96
CA ALA A 9 12.35 -12.19 -31.10
C ALA A 9 11.93 -10.74 -30.88
N GLN A 10 11.47 -10.41 -29.67
CA GLN A 10 11.03 -9.07 -29.37
C GLN A 10 12.23 -8.11 -29.51
N PRO A 11 12.08 -6.95 -30.18
CA PRO A 11 13.19 -6.03 -30.34
C PRO A 11 13.77 -5.59 -28.99
N TYR A 12 15.09 -5.49 -28.89
CA TYR A 12 15.77 -5.13 -27.63
C TYR A 12 15.25 -3.83 -27.02
N TRP A 13 14.90 -2.83 -27.86
CA TRP A 13 14.39 -1.54 -27.41
C TRP A 13 13.02 -1.67 -26.73
N ALA A 14 12.19 -2.61 -27.17
CA ALA A 14 10.87 -2.82 -26.57
C ALA A 14 11.00 -3.43 -25.15
N ASP A 15 11.98 -4.30 -24.93
CA ASP A 15 12.32 -4.78 -23.59
C ASP A 15 12.78 -3.64 -22.67
N VAL A 16 13.63 -2.75 -23.18
CA VAL A 16 14.12 -1.59 -22.44
C VAL A 16 12.96 -0.67 -22.05
N VAL A 17 12.10 -0.32 -23.00
CA VAL A 17 10.91 0.53 -22.75
C VAL A 17 10.02 -0.09 -21.67
N ILE A 18 9.72 -1.39 -21.76
CA ILE A 18 8.89 -2.08 -20.75
C ILE A 18 9.53 -2.01 -19.36
N ARG A 19 10.84 -2.21 -19.25
CA ARG A 19 11.53 -2.18 -17.96
C ARG A 19 11.55 -0.78 -17.35
N VAL A 20 11.82 0.23 -18.16
CA VAL A 20 11.87 1.63 -17.71
C VAL A 20 10.49 2.10 -17.29
N VAL A 21 9.48 1.92 -18.15
CA VAL A 21 8.10 2.35 -17.85
C VAL A 21 7.54 1.56 -16.68
N GLY A 22 7.66 0.23 -16.70
CA GLY A 22 7.20 -0.61 -15.59
C GLY A 22 7.93 -0.31 -14.28
N GLY A 23 9.22 -0.01 -14.33
CA GLY A 23 10.01 0.40 -13.16
C GLY A 23 9.57 1.73 -12.58
N ILE A 24 9.36 2.77 -13.41
CA ILE A 24 8.92 4.10 -12.95
C ILE A 24 7.50 3.99 -12.36
N VAL A 25 6.58 3.35 -13.08
CA VAL A 25 5.19 3.18 -12.64
C VAL A 25 5.15 2.35 -11.34
N GLY A 26 5.91 1.26 -11.27
CA GLY A 26 5.97 0.42 -10.07
C GLY A 26 6.59 1.13 -8.87
N ALA A 27 7.69 1.86 -9.07
CA ALA A 27 8.38 2.57 -7.99
C ALA A 27 7.53 3.72 -7.44
N THR A 28 6.90 4.51 -8.32
CA THR A 28 5.98 5.59 -7.90
C THR A 28 4.78 5.03 -7.13
N ALA A 29 4.18 3.95 -7.63
CA ALA A 29 3.08 3.28 -6.95
C ALA A 29 3.48 2.72 -5.58
N LEU A 30 4.67 2.12 -5.50
CA LEU A 30 5.20 1.61 -4.23
C LEU A 30 5.44 2.75 -3.23
N GLY A 31 5.88 3.92 -3.70
CA GLY A 31 6.01 5.12 -2.87
C GLY A 31 4.66 5.59 -2.30
N VAL A 32 3.63 5.66 -3.14
CA VAL A 32 2.27 6.01 -2.69
C VAL A 32 1.72 4.97 -1.72
N PHE A 33 1.93 3.68 -2.00
CA PHE A 33 1.57 2.60 -1.09
C PHE A 33 2.26 2.73 0.28
N GLY A 34 3.57 3.01 0.29
CA GLY A 34 4.32 3.22 1.53
C GLY A 34 3.80 4.40 2.35
N LEU A 35 3.50 5.52 1.69
CA LEU A 35 2.88 6.68 2.34
C LEU A 35 1.50 6.34 2.91
N ALA A 36 0.67 5.63 2.14
CA ALA A 36 -0.66 5.21 2.57
C ALA A 36 -0.60 4.24 3.77
N ALA A 37 0.31 3.27 3.74
CA ALA A 37 0.56 2.35 4.86
C ALA A 37 1.04 3.11 6.10
N TYR A 38 1.91 4.11 5.92
CA TYR A 38 2.35 4.98 7.01
C TYR A 38 1.18 5.76 7.63
N MET A 39 0.24 6.29 6.83
CA MET A 39 -0.95 6.98 7.36
C MET A 39 -1.81 6.05 8.23
N VAL A 40 -2.05 4.81 7.79
CA VAL A 40 -2.81 3.82 8.58
C VAL A 40 -2.10 3.48 9.88
N LEU A 41 -0.80 3.15 9.82
CA LEU A 41 -0.03 2.76 11.00
C LEU A 41 0.16 3.92 11.98
N SER A 42 0.42 5.14 11.50
CA SER A 42 0.59 6.31 12.35
C SER A 42 -0.72 6.68 13.06
N SER A 43 -1.87 6.60 12.39
CA SER A 43 -3.19 6.77 13.01
C SER A 43 -3.45 5.69 14.09
N ARG A 44 -3.07 4.44 13.80
CA ARG A 44 -3.27 3.30 14.71
C ARG A 44 -2.36 3.32 15.93
N PHE A 45 -1.09 3.70 15.77
CA PHE A 45 -0.08 3.65 16.82
C PHE A 45 0.12 4.99 17.55
N SER A 46 -0.52 6.09 17.10
CA SER A 46 -0.46 7.35 17.82
C SER A 46 -1.27 7.29 19.13
N SER A 47 -0.62 7.64 20.23
CA SER A 47 -1.25 7.85 21.54
C SER A 47 -1.91 9.24 21.67
N ASN A 48 -1.64 10.15 20.75
CA ASN A 48 -2.19 11.50 20.77
C ASN A 48 -3.59 11.50 20.10
N PRO A 49 -4.66 11.95 20.79
CA PRO A 49 -6.00 12.05 20.22
C PRO A 49 -6.12 13.08 19.08
N LEU A 50 -5.16 14.01 18.95
CA LEU A 50 -5.16 15.05 17.91
C LEU A 50 -4.46 14.62 16.61
N THR A 51 -3.78 13.47 16.56
CA THR A 51 -3.08 13.02 15.34
C THR A 51 -4.05 12.63 14.23
N ASP A 52 -5.17 12.00 14.60
CA ASP A 52 -6.23 11.64 13.66
C ASP A 52 -7.58 11.65 14.39
N PRO A 53 -8.13 12.85 14.69
CA PRO A 53 -9.34 12.98 15.50
C PRO A 53 -10.58 12.42 14.80
N HIS A 54 -10.55 12.33 13.46
CA HIS A 54 -11.67 11.88 12.64
C HIS A 54 -11.46 10.50 12.00
N GLY A 55 -10.27 9.91 12.09
CA GLY A 55 -9.95 8.65 11.40
C GLY A 55 -9.67 8.81 9.89
N TYR A 56 -9.47 10.03 9.40
CA TYR A 56 -9.25 10.28 7.96
C TYR A 56 -7.95 9.67 7.48
N GLY A 57 -6.91 9.65 8.31
CA GLY A 57 -5.63 9.02 7.95
C GLY A 57 -5.79 7.53 7.70
N LEU A 58 -6.64 6.87 8.49
CA LEU A 58 -6.94 5.45 8.35
C LEU A 58 -7.78 5.18 7.09
N ILE A 59 -8.83 5.96 6.85
CA ILE A 59 -9.71 5.79 5.68
C ILE A 59 -8.95 6.07 4.37
N ILE A 60 -8.29 7.22 4.28
CA ILE A 60 -7.54 7.63 3.08
C ILE A 60 -6.39 6.66 2.84
N GLY A 61 -5.67 6.28 3.89
CA GLY A 61 -4.59 5.30 3.81
C GLY A 61 -5.07 3.96 3.28
N MET A 62 -6.20 3.44 3.73
CA MET A 62 -6.75 2.17 3.23
C MET A 62 -7.21 2.25 1.77
N VAL A 63 -7.91 3.33 1.40
CA VAL A 63 -8.41 3.55 0.03
C VAL A 63 -7.24 3.67 -0.97
N LEU A 64 -6.12 4.27 -0.57
CA LEU A 64 -4.93 4.38 -1.40
C LEU A 64 -4.07 3.11 -1.38
N ALA A 65 -3.92 2.43 -0.25
CA ALA A 65 -3.01 1.29 -0.12
C ALA A 65 -3.38 0.12 -1.05
N ILE A 66 -4.66 -0.20 -1.20
CA ILE A 66 -5.10 -1.35 -2.02
C ILE A 66 -4.75 -1.17 -3.51
N PRO A 67 -5.21 -0.10 -4.20
CA PRO A 67 -4.95 0.06 -5.63
C PRO A 67 -3.46 0.28 -5.92
N PHE A 68 -2.76 1.09 -5.11
CA PHE A 68 -1.35 1.39 -5.36
C PHE A 68 -0.43 0.21 -4.99
N GLY A 69 -0.77 -0.59 -3.98
CA GLY A 69 -0.07 -1.82 -3.66
C GLY A 69 -0.19 -2.85 -4.79
N LEU A 70 -1.40 -3.02 -5.34
CA LEU A 70 -1.63 -3.92 -6.47
C LEU A 70 -0.90 -3.44 -7.74
N LEU A 71 -0.95 -2.13 -8.00
CA LEU A 71 -0.26 -1.52 -9.14
C LEU A 71 1.26 -1.67 -9.01
N ALA A 72 1.82 -1.48 -7.81
CA ALA A 72 3.23 -1.76 -7.54
C ALA A 72 3.57 -3.25 -7.76
N ALA A 73 2.80 -4.18 -7.18
CA ALA A 73 3.02 -5.62 -7.34
C ALA A 73 2.91 -6.08 -8.81
N GLY A 74 2.05 -5.43 -9.59
CA GLY A 74 1.82 -5.74 -11.01
C GLY A 74 2.83 -5.10 -11.98
N THR A 75 3.49 -4.01 -11.61
CA THR A 75 4.36 -3.25 -12.54
C THR A 75 5.83 -3.30 -12.16
N LEU A 76 6.16 -3.36 -10.87
CA LEU A 76 7.53 -3.42 -10.38
C LEU A 76 8.31 -4.65 -10.90
N PRO A 77 7.72 -5.86 -11.04
CA PRO A 77 8.41 -7.01 -11.61
C PRO A 77 8.79 -6.83 -13.09
N LEU A 78 8.17 -5.90 -13.82
CA LEU A 78 8.50 -5.63 -15.23
C LEU A 78 9.89 -5.03 -15.40
N ALA A 79 10.41 -4.35 -14.37
CA ALA A 79 11.76 -3.81 -14.34
C ALA A 79 12.85 -4.90 -14.39
N LEU A 80 12.50 -6.14 -13.97
CA LEU A 80 13.44 -7.26 -13.88
C LEU A 80 13.63 -8.00 -15.22
N PRO A 81 14.73 -8.78 -15.34
CA PRO A 81 14.97 -9.64 -16.49
C PRO A 81 13.86 -10.67 -16.68
N ARG A 82 13.50 -10.98 -17.94
CA ARG A 82 12.37 -11.88 -18.29
C ARG A 82 12.37 -13.21 -17.54
N GLY A 83 13.54 -13.84 -17.38
CA GLY A 83 13.66 -15.13 -16.69
C GLY A 83 13.28 -15.09 -15.20
N GLN A 84 13.27 -13.92 -14.58
CA GLN A 84 12.94 -13.76 -13.16
C GLN A 84 11.58 -13.09 -12.92
N ARG A 85 10.93 -12.56 -13.97
CA ARG A 85 9.68 -11.80 -13.84
C ARG A 85 8.60 -12.59 -13.12
N LEU A 86 8.33 -13.84 -13.54
CA LEU A 86 7.28 -14.66 -12.92
C LEU A 86 7.52 -14.88 -11.42
N ARG A 87 8.77 -15.15 -11.03
CA ARG A 87 9.13 -15.29 -9.62
C ARG A 87 8.99 -13.98 -8.85
N ALA A 88 9.36 -12.86 -9.46
CA ALA A 88 9.19 -11.54 -8.86
C ALA A 88 7.72 -11.14 -8.74
N PHE A 89 6.88 -11.51 -9.72
CA PHE A 89 5.43 -11.34 -9.67
C PHE A 89 4.81 -12.13 -8.52
N THR A 90 5.15 -13.41 -8.36
CA THR A 90 4.61 -14.22 -7.27
C THR A 90 5.04 -13.69 -5.91
N ILE A 91 6.32 -13.36 -5.73
CA ILE A 91 6.81 -12.76 -4.48
C ILE A 91 6.13 -11.41 -4.22
N GLY A 92 6.08 -10.52 -5.21
CA GLY A 92 5.46 -9.21 -5.09
C GLY A 92 3.98 -9.29 -4.73
N PHE A 93 3.24 -10.24 -5.32
CA PHE A 93 1.84 -10.46 -5.01
C PHE A 93 1.63 -11.00 -3.59
N VAL A 94 2.44 -11.99 -3.16
CA VAL A 94 2.39 -12.52 -1.79
C VAL A 94 2.71 -11.44 -0.76
N VAL A 95 3.75 -10.63 -1.01
CA VAL A 95 4.12 -9.51 -0.14
C VAL A 95 3.01 -8.46 -0.10
N CYS A 96 2.43 -8.11 -1.24
CA CYS A 96 1.31 -7.18 -1.30
C CYS A 96 0.10 -7.69 -0.51
N LEU A 97 -0.27 -8.97 -0.67
CA LEU A 97 -1.36 -9.57 0.09
C LEU A 97 -1.06 -9.56 1.59
N ALA A 98 0.13 -9.98 1.99
CA ALA A 98 0.52 -9.97 3.40
C ALA A 98 0.48 -8.55 3.99
N ALA A 99 0.94 -7.55 3.25
CA ALA A 99 0.90 -6.16 3.69
C ALA A 99 -0.53 -5.63 3.80
N VAL A 100 -1.39 -5.91 2.82
CA VAL A 100 -2.81 -5.51 2.85
C VAL A 100 -3.54 -6.19 4.02
N VAL A 101 -3.31 -7.49 4.24
CA VAL A 101 -3.91 -8.21 5.39
C VAL A 101 -3.44 -7.60 6.71
N ALA A 102 -2.16 -7.27 6.86
CA ALA A 102 -1.64 -6.61 8.05
C ALA A 102 -2.25 -5.21 8.27
N LEU A 103 -2.45 -4.44 7.20
CA LEU A 103 -3.13 -3.13 7.27
C LEU A 103 -4.60 -3.27 7.69
N ILE A 104 -5.34 -4.21 7.09
CA ILE A 104 -6.72 -4.50 7.45
C ILE A 104 -6.81 -4.93 8.91
N TYR A 105 -5.93 -5.83 9.36
CA TYR A 105 -5.89 -6.28 10.74
C TYR A 105 -5.60 -5.13 11.71
N SER A 106 -4.66 -4.25 11.36
CA SER A 106 -4.31 -3.07 12.17
C SER A 106 -5.48 -2.11 12.30
N ALA A 107 -6.23 -1.90 11.21
CA ALA A 107 -7.43 -1.09 11.16
C ALA A 107 -8.59 -1.72 11.96
N ALA A 108 -8.85 -3.01 11.77
CA ALA A 108 -9.95 -3.72 12.41
C ALA A 108 -9.75 -3.90 13.93
N THR A 109 -8.50 -4.01 14.39
CA THR A 109 -8.15 -4.12 15.81
C THR A 109 -7.95 -2.76 16.48
N MET A 110 -8.34 -1.65 15.84
CA MET A 110 -8.30 -0.35 16.47
C MET A 110 -9.39 -0.28 17.55
N PRO A 111 -9.04 -0.06 18.82
CA PRO A 111 -10.05 0.16 19.84
C PRO A 111 -10.83 1.42 19.46
N THR A 112 -12.15 1.38 19.58
CA THR A 112 -13.00 2.56 19.46
C THR A 112 -12.46 3.62 20.42
N ARG A 113 -11.82 4.68 19.89
CA ARG A 113 -11.38 5.79 20.73
C ARG A 113 -12.66 6.42 21.27
N ILE A 114 -12.91 6.25 22.57
CA ILE A 114 -13.98 6.95 23.26
C ILE A 114 -13.73 8.45 23.01
N PRO A 115 -14.72 9.21 22.51
CA PRO A 115 -14.53 10.63 22.28
C PRO A 115 -14.03 11.26 23.58
N PRO A 116 -12.97 12.08 23.54
CA PRO A 116 -12.28 12.53 24.75
C PRO A 116 -13.16 13.36 25.70
N CYS A 117 -14.33 13.80 25.23
CA CYS A 117 -15.31 14.52 26.03
C CYS A 117 -16.43 13.62 26.60
N ALA A 118 -16.39 12.31 26.36
CA ALA A 118 -17.31 11.33 26.95
C ALA A 118 -16.74 10.60 28.17
N THR A 119 -15.51 10.94 28.60
CA THR A 119 -14.94 10.44 29.86
C THR A 119 -15.49 11.23 31.05
N ASN A 120 -15.64 10.60 32.22
CA ASN A 120 -16.02 11.28 33.45
C ASN A 120 -14.90 11.07 34.50
N PRO A 121 -14.13 12.11 34.88
CA PRO A 121 -14.27 13.51 34.44
C PRO A 121 -13.82 13.74 32.98
N PRO A 122 -14.36 14.80 32.32
CA PRO A 122 -14.01 15.14 30.94
C PRO A 122 -12.55 15.58 30.84
N ALA A 123 -11.91 15.29 29.71
CA ALA A 123 -10.53 15.69 29.48
C ALA A 123 -10.36 17.22 29.58
N PRO A 124 -9.23 17.75 30.10
CA PRO A 124 -9.07 19.17 30.43
C PRO A 124 -9.24 20.12 29.25
N PHE A 125 -9.07 19.65 28.01
CA PHE A 125 -9.30 20.42 26.79
C PHE A 125 -10.78 20.49 26.35
N CYS A 126 -11.67 19.67 26.94
CA CYS A 126 -13.12 19.72 26.70
C CYS A 126 -13.86 20.71 27.62
N LYS A 127 -13.17 21.38 28.56
CA LYS A 127 -13.81 22.31 29.52
C LYS A 127 -14.34 23.59 28.86
N ASN A 128 -13.87 23.92 27.65
CA ASN A 128 -14.18 25.15 26.92
C ASN A 128 -14.75 24.87 25.50
N ALA A 129 -15.23 23.65 25.23
CA ALA A 129 -15.94 23.39 23.97
C ALA A 129 -17.30 24.12 24.02
N PRO A 130 -17.68 24.87 22.97
CA PRO A 130 -18.92 25.66 22.94
C PRO A 130 -20.18 24.80 23.05
#